data_AF-A0A6A6Q1A0-F1
#
_entry.id   AF-A0A6A6Q1A0-F1
#
_cell.length_a   1.000
_cell.length_b   1.000
_cell.length_c   1.000
_cell.angle_alpha   90.00
_cell.angle_beta   90.00
_cell.angle_gamma   90.00
#
_symmetry.space_group_name_H-M   'P 1'
#
loop_
_entity.id
_entity.type
_entity.pdbx_description
1 polymer ?
#
loop_
_entity_poly.entity_id
_entity_poly.type
_entity_poly.pdbx_seq_one_letter_code
_entity_poly.pdbx_strand_id
1 'polypeptide(L)'
;MGAARVVETLARTGGFSTKVARSRMFETTQHILQCTKSLESIQPGGDGFASTIRVRLLHAAVRQRILNLTKSKPEYYDVEAWGVPINDLDSMATIGTFSATLIWLSLPRQGIYLRQQEIIDYIALWRYIGYLVGCPTEHFETPEKAKRLTESLLLYEIRPTATSKILANNIIKSLEGQPPGYASADFLTASARWLNGNDLCDELGLSRPSAYYWALMAGQCLFFSFFCYTYRSVPSWDRKKIEMLKGLFYQIIVHSKYGLKGEETRFDFKYVPEYSTITELGECEEEKASHSYVERRNRNAVLIAVGVMGVGGWVAWRVVGGFVRAIW
;
A
#
# COMPACT_ATOMS: atom_id res chain seq x y z
N MET A 1 9.48 1.60 1.27
CA MET A 1 10.59 2.58 1.13
C MET A 1 11.92 1.89 0.78
N GLY A 2 11.92 0.80 0.01
CA GLY A 2 13.15 0.05 -0.30
C GLY A 2 13.95 0.61 -1.49
N ALA A 3 13.30 1.34 -2.41
CA ALA A 3 13.96 1.92 -3.58
C ALA A 3 14.63 3.26 -3.24
N ALA A 4 15.96 3.28 -3.16
CA ALA A 4 16.76 4.44 -2.76
C ALA A 4 16.44 5.70 -3.59
N ARG A 5 16.42 5.57 -4.92
CA ARG A 5 16.28 6.69 -5.86
C ARG A 5 14.96 7.44 -5.67
N VAL A 6 13.87 6.69 -5.52
CA VAL A 6 12.54 7.21 -5.21
C VAL A 6 12.54 7.86 -3.81
N VAL A 7 13.13 7.19 -2.82
CA VAL A 7 13.23 7.69 -1.44
C VAL A 7 13.93 9.04 -1.36
N GLU A 8 15.04 9.21 -2.08
CA GLU A 8 15.81 10.46 -2.11
C GLU A 8 14.98 11.61 -2.69
N THR A 9 14.21 11.35 -3.75
CA THR A 9 13.25 12.34 -4.27
C THR A 9 12.18 12.69 -3.23
N LEU A 10 11.59 11.68 -2.58
CA LEU A 10 10.53 11.89 -1.58
C LEU A 10 11.01 12.67 -0.36
N ALA A 11 12.21 12.38 0.13
CA ALA A 11 12.78 13.01 1.32
C ALA A 11 12.89 14.54 1.17
N ARG A 12 13.17 15.01 -0.05
CA ARG A 12 13.31 16.44 -0.39
C ARG A 12 12.01 17.21 -0.54
N THR A 13 10.87 16.51 -0.49
CA THR A 13 9.56 17.16 -0.48
C THR A 13 9.09 17.50 0.93
N GLY A 14 9.68 16.90 1.97
CA GLY A 14 9.19 17.04 3.36
C GLY A 14 7.86 16.33 3.64
N GLY A 15 7.22 15.74 2.61
CA GLY A 15 5.91 15.12 2.69
C GLY A 15 5.84 13.79 3.43
N PHE A 16 6.96 13.31 3.98
CA PHE A 16 7.05 12.06 4.74
C PHE A 16 7.59 12.25 6.17
N SER A 17 7.47 13.47 6.73
CA SER A 17 7.64 13.66 8.17
C SER A 17 6.47 13.05 8.93
N THR A 18 6.66 12.74 10.22
CA THR A 18 5.61 12.14 11.06
C THR A 18 4.33 12.98 11.14
N LYS A 19 4.44 14.30 11.00
CA LYS A 19 3.31 15.25 11.05
C LYS A 19 2.40 15.20 9.81
N VAL A 20 2.92 14.81 8.66
CA VAL A 20 2.22 14.97 7.37
C VAL A 20 2.08 13.69 6.55
N ALA A 21 2.91 12.67 6.82
CA ALA A 21 2.94 11.42 6.06
C ALA A 21 1.56 10.75 5.98
N ARG A 22 0.80 10.75 7.08
CA ARG A 22 -0.56 10.19 7.14
C ARG A 22 -1.52 10.89 6.18
N SER A 23 -1.54 12.22 6.17
CA SER A 23 -2.36 13.01 5.24
C SER A 23 -1.98 12.71 3.79
N ARG A 24 -0.68 12.67 3.47
CA ARG A 24 -0.20 12.32 2.13
C ARG A 24 -0.62 10.93 1.67
N MET A 25 -0.63 9.95 2.57
CA MET A 25 -1.13 8.60 2.26
C MET A 25 -2.63 8.62 1.94
N PHE A 26 -3.43 9.44 2.62
CA PHE A 26 -4.84 9.63 2.26
C PHE A 26 -5.04 10.32 0.92
N GLU A 27 -4.20 11.29 0.56
CA GLU A 27 -4.23 11.91 -0.77
C GLU A 27 -4.02 10.87 -1.88
N THR A 28 -3.01 10.00 -1.73
CA THR A 28 -2.78 8.90 -2.68
C THR A 28 -3.93 7.89 -2.68
N THR A 29 -4.49 7.58 -1.51
CA THR A 29 -5.64 6.66 -1.41
C THR A 29 -6.88 7.24 -2.09
N GLN A 30 -7.15 8.54 -1.94
CA GLN A 30 -8.23 9.22 -2.66
C GLN A 30 -8.04 9.09 -4.17
N HIS A 31 -6.83 9.34 -4.69
CA HIS A 31 -6.55 9.21 -6.12
C HIS A 31 -6.87 7.80 -6.65
N ILE A 32 -6.45 6.76 -5.93
CA ILE A 32 -6.75 5.36 -6.31
C ILE A 32 -8.26 5.12 -6.28
N LEU A 33 -8.97 5.60 -5.26
CA LEU A 33 -10.41 5.45 -5.16
C LEU A 33 -11.14 6.19 -6.29
N GLN A 34 -10.70 7.38 -6.68
CA GLN A 34 -11.24 8.11 -7.83
C GLN A 34 -10.99 7.32 -9.13
N CYS A 35 -9.79 6.79 -9.35
CA CYS A 35 -9.47 6.00 -10.55
C CYS A 35 -10.23 4.67 -10.65
N THR A 36 -10.63 4.09 -9.51
CA THR A 36 -11.32 2.78 -9.45
C THR A 36 -12.82 2.90 -9.18
N LYS A 37 -13.36 4.12 -9.10
CA LYS A 37 -14.77 4.40 -8.77
C LYS A 37 -15.71 3.84 -9.83
N SER A 38 -15.57 4.28 -11.07
CA SER A 38 -16.38 3.89 -12.22
C SER A 38 -15.62 4.16 -13.53
N LEU A 39 -16.16 3.68 -14.64
CA LEU A 39 -15.59 3.92 -15.97
C LEU A 39 -15.58 5.42 -16.31
N GLU A 40 -16.66 6.12 -16.01
CA GLU A 40 -16.82 7.56 -16.25
C GLU A 40 -15.79 8.37 -15.44
N SER A 41 -15.44 7.91 -14.24
CA SER A 41 -14.49 8.61 -13.38
C SER A 41 -13.07 8.60 -13.94
N ILE A 42 -12.63 7.50 -14.56
CA ILE A 42 -11.29 7.40 -15.13
C ILE A 42 -11.20 7.92 -16.57
N GLN A 43 -12.32 8.09 -17.26
CA GLN A 43 -12.37 8.67 -18.60
C GLN A 43 -12.10 10.20 -18.60
N PRO A 44 -11.69 10.79 -19.73
CA PRO A 44 -11.47 12.23 -19.85
C PRO A 44 -12.64 13.06 -19.30
N GLY A 45 -12.34 13.95 -18.35
CA GLY A 45 -13.33 14.78 -17.64
C GLY A 45 -13.81 14.23 -16.30
N GLY A 46 -13.57 12.94 -16.00
CA GLY A 46 -13.91 12.33 -14.70
C GLY A 46 -12.91 12.63 -13.59
N ASP A 47 -13.31 12.35 -12.34
CA ASP A 47 -12.50 12.63 -11.13
C ASP A 47 -11.15 11.88 -11.11
N GLY A 48 -11.15 10.60 -11.51
CA GLY A 48 -9.95 9.77 -11.64
C GLY A 48 -9.01 10.30 -12.72
N PHE A 49 -9.54 10.70 -13.88
CA PHE A 49 -8.75 11.35 -14.92
C PHE A 49 -8.14 12.67 -14.41
N ALA A 50 -8.96 13.57 -13.87
CA ALA A 50 -8.53 14.88 -13.41
C ALA A 50 -7.47 14.78 -12.29
N SER A 51 -7.65 13.84 -11.34
CA SER A 51 -6.66 13.59 -10.29
C SER A 51 -5.35 13.04 -10.86
N THR A 52 -5.40 12.12 -11.83
CA THR A 52 -4.18 11.60 -12.50
C THR A 52 -3.39 12.72 -13.20
N ILE A 53 -4.09 13.62 -13.90
CA ILE A 53 -3.46 14.76 -14.56
C ILE A 53 -2.84 15.72 -13.54
N ARG A 54 -3.50 15.99 -12.41
CA ARG A 54 -2.93 16.81 -11.32
C ARG A 54 -1.66 16.18 -10.75
N VAL A 55 -1.64 14.86 -10.53
CA VAL A 55 -0.44 14.13 -10.11
C VAL A 55 0.71 14.28 -11.12
N ARG A 56 0.42 14.19 -12.42
CA ARG A 56 1.43 14.43 -13.47
C ARG A 56 2.05 15.83 -13.39
N LEU A 57 1.21 16.85 -13.22
CA LEU A 57 1.67 18.24 -13.09
C LEU A 57 2.48 18.45 -11.80
N LEU A 58 2.02 17.86 -10.68
CA LEU A 58 2.75 17.84 -9.42
C LEU A 58 4.15 17.22 -9.60
N HIS A 59 4.24 16.06 -10.26
CA HIS A 59 5.52 15.40 -10.54
C HIS A 59 6.45 16.26 -11.40
N ALA A 60 5.93 16.91 -12.44
CA ALA A 60 6.70 17.82 -13.28
C ALA A 60 7.26 19.01 -12.48
N ALA A 61 6.44 19.61 -11.62
CA ALA A 61 6.83 20.73 -10.77
C ALA A 61 7.87 20.30 -9.71
N VAL A 62 7.72 19.14 -9.06
CA VAL A 62 8.72 18.60 -8.12
C VAL A 62 10.05 18.38 -8.82
N ARG A 63 10.04 17.72 -9.99
CA ARG A 63 11.26 17.46 -10.78
C ARG A 63 11.98 18.76 -11.15
N GLN A 64 11.24 19.73 -11.70
CA GLN A 64 11.80 21.01 -12.09
C GLN A 64 12.41 21.75 -10.88
N ARG A 65 11.71 21.74 -9.74
CA ARG A 65 12.16 22.42 -8.53
C ARG A 65 13.44 21.80 -7.97
N ILE A 66 13.50 20.48 -7.82
CA ILE A 66 14.70 19.79 -7.32
C ILE A 66 15.90 20.07 -8.24
N LEU A 67 15.72 19.91 -9.56
CA LEU A 67 16.82 20.17 -10.51
C LEU A 67 17.31 21.63 -10.47
N ASN A 68 16.40 22.59 -10.27
CA ASN A 68 16.80 23.99 -10.13
C ASN A 68 17.57 24.27 -8.83
N LEU A 69 17.18 23.64 -7.71
CA LEU A 69 17.91 23.75 -6.45
C LEU A 69 19.29 23.08 -6.53
N THR A 70 19.41 21.96 -7.24
CA THR A 70 20.70 21.29 -7.48
C THR A 70 21.67 22.17 -8.27
N LYS A 71 21.18 22.96 -9.24
CA LYS A 71 22.05 23.87 -10.01
C LYS A 71 22.75 24.90 -9.14
N SER A 72 22.05 25.42 -8.13
CA SER A 72 22.58 26.41 -7.20
C SER A 72 23.28 25.81 -5.99
N LYS A 73 22.95 24.56 -5.62
CA LYS A 73 23.57 23.80 -4.53
C LYS A 73 23.75 22.33 -4.96
N PRO A 74 24.86 21.98 -5.62
CA PRO A 74 25.05 20.64 -6.19
C PRO A 74 24.91 19.49 -5.19
N GLU A 75 25.29 19.70 -3.94
CA GLU A 75 25.15 18.73 -2.85
C GLU A 75 23.70 18.50 -2.39
N TYR A 76 22.74 19.30 -2.87
CA TYR A 76 21.32 19.16 -2.50
C TYR A 76 20.73 17.84 -2.99
N TYR A 77 20.97 17.45 -4.25
CA TYR A 77 20.49 16.20 -4.83
C TYR A 77 21.48 15.70 -5.88
N ASP A 78 22.00 14.51 -5.67
CA ASP A 78 22.95 13.86 -6.57
C ASP A 78 22.21 13.21 -7.75
N VAL A 79 22.16 13.92 -8.88
CA VAL A 79 21.51 13.44 -10.10
C VAL A 79 22.26 12.26 -10.72
N GLU A 80 23.57 12.15 -10.51
CA GLU A 80 24.36 11.04 -11.05
C GLU A 80 24.06 9.75 -10.30
N ALA A 81 24.06 9.80 -8.97
CA ALA A 81 23.75 8.64 -8.13
C ALA A 81 22.27 8.22 -8.20
N TRP A 82 21.34 9.18 -8.19
CA TRP A 82 19.91 8.90 -8.05
C TRP A 82 19.13 9.03 -9.37
N GLY A 83 19.72 9.58 -10.42
CA GLY A 83 19.04 9.93 -11.67
C GLY A 83 18.14 11.16 -11.54
N VAL A 84 17.59 11.59 -12.66
CA VAL A 84 16.60 12.69 -12.69
C VAL A 84 15.40 12.32 -11.80
N PRO A 85 14.95 13.21 -10.89
CA PRO A 85 13.81 12.92 -10.02
C PRO A 85 12.57 12.51 -10.80
N ILE A 86 11.90 11.43 -10.38
CA ILE A 86 10.68 10.92 -11.03
C ILE A 86 10.96 10.62 -12.52
N ASN A 87 12.09 9.96 -12.82
CA ASN A 87 12.38 9.55 -14.19
C ASN A 87 11.44 8.40 -14.62
N ASP A 88 11.59 7.94 -15.87
CA ASP A 88 10.77 6.89 -16.43
C ASP A 88 10.89 5.56 -15.67
N LEU A 89 12.10 5.21 -15.20
CA LEU A 89 12.32 4.00 -14.41
C LEU A 89 11.58 4.07 -13.06
N ASP A 90 11.69 5.19 -12.36
CA ASP A 90 11.00 5.43 -11.09
C ASP A 90 9.47 5.43 -11.27
N SER A 91 9.00 6.01 -12.38
CA SER A 91 7.59 6.06 -12.74
C SER A 91 7.06 4.66 -13.01
N MET A 92 7.78 3.86 -13.80
CA MET A 92 7.46 2.46 -14.06
C MET A 92 7.49 1.61 -12.78
N ALA A 93 8.47 1.82 -11.90
CA ALA A 93 8.54 1.14 -10.61
C ALA A 93 7.34 1.47 -9.72
N THR A 94 6.89 2.72 -9.73
CA THR A 94 5.70 3.15 -8.98
C THR A 94 4.44 2.51 -9.56
N ILE A 95 4.25 2.52 -10.89
CA ILE A 95 3.12 1.84 -11.55
C ILE A 95 3.15 0.34 -11.26
N GLY A 96 4.32 -0.31 -11.33
CA GLY A 96 4.51 -1.73 -10.98
C GLY A 96 4.21 -2.02 -9.52
N THR A 97 4.49 -1.10 -8.61
CA THR A 97 4.16 -1.22 -7.18
C THR A 97 2.65 -1.22 -6.94
N PHE A 98 1.90 -0.35 -7.62
CA PHE A 98 0.45 -0.29 -7.49
C PHE A 98 -0.31 -1.32 -8.34
N SER A 99 0.35 -1.98 -9.27
CA SER A 99 -0.26 -2.96 -10.17
C SER A 99 0.27 -4.39 -9.91
N ALA A 100 1.35 -4.74 -10.59
CA ALA A 100 1.96 -6.07 -10.59
C ALA A 100 2.34 -6.58 -9.19
N THR A 101 2.92 -5.72 -8.35
CA THR A 101 3.34 -6.11 -6.99
C THR A 101 2.13 -6.54 -6.16
N LEU A 102 0.97 -5.89 -6.32
CA LEU A 102 -0.24 -6.30 -5.61
C LEU A 102 -0.69 -7.71 -6.04
N ILE A 103 -0.66 -7.99 -7.34
CA ILE A 103 -1.12 -9.25 -7.94
C ILE A 103 -0.21 -10.43 -7.54
N TRP A 104 1.10 -10.27 -7.66
CA TRP A 104 2.06 -11.38 -7.56
C TRP A 104 2.83 -11.44 -6.24
N LEU A 105 2.78 -10.40 -5.40
CA LEU A 105 3.47 -10.38 -4.11
C LEU A 105 2.49 -10.17 -2.95
N SER A 106 1.78 -9.03 -2.93
CA SER A 106 1.05 -8.59 -1.73
C SER A 106 -0.22 -9.40 -1.44
N LEU A 107 -1.05 -9.70 -2.45
CA LEU A 107 -2.26 -10.50 -2.27
C LEU A 107 -1.95 -11.98 -2.02
N PRO A 108 -1.01 -12.64 -2.73
CA PRO A 108 -0.59 -14.00 -2.43
C PRO A 108 -0.04 -14.18 -1.02
N ARG A 109 0.76 -13.22 -0.51
CA ARG A 109 1.24 -13.22 0.88
C ARG A 109 0.08 -13.16 1.89
N GLN A 110 -1.09 -12.70 1.50
CA GLN A 110 -2.29 -12.69 2.33
C GLN A 110 -3.23 -13.87 2.05
N GLY A 111 -2.84 -14.82 1.19
CA GLY A 111 -3.67 -15.95 0.80
C GLY A 111 -4.82 -15.56 -0.12
N ILE A 112 -4.67 -14.51 -0.93
CA ILE A 112 -5.67 -14.05 -1.90
C ILE A 112 -5.07 -14.14 -3.31
N TYR A 113 -5.80 -14.80 -4.21
CA TYR A 113 -5.37 -15.03 -5.60
C TYR A 113 -6.43 -14.57 -6.59
N LEU A 114 -6.04 -13.70 -7.51
CA LEU A 114 -6.91 -13.18 -8.57
C LEU A 114 -7.15 -14.23 -9.67
N ARG A 115 -8.29 -14.09 -10.37
CA ARG A 115 -8.59 -14.78 -11.63
C ARG A 115 -7.81 -14.15 -12.77
N GLN A 116 -7.58 -14.92 -13.82
CA GLN A 116 -6.89 -14.43 -15.01
C GLN A 116 -7.53 -13.16 -15.59
N GLN A 117 -8.86 -13.10 -15.66
CA GLN A 117 -9.56 -11.91 -16.14
C GLN A 117 -9.35 -10.70 -15.21
N GLU A 118 -9.42 -10.90 -13.89
CA GLU A 118 -9.18 -9.82 -12.92
C GLU A 118 -7.75 -9.26 -13.06
N ILE A 119 -6.76 -10.12 -13.35
CA ILE A 119 -5.38 -9.72 -13.63
C ILE A 119 -5.29 -8.88 -14.91
N ILE A 120 -5.90 -9.33 -16.00
CA ILE A 120 -5.90 -8.61 -17.29
C ILE A 120 -6.53 -7.23 -17.12
N ASP A 121 -7.69 -7.15 -16.49
CA ASP A 121 -8.43 -5.90 -16.29
C ASP A 121 -7.66 -4.92 -15.40
N TYR A 122 -7.05 -5.41 -14.31
CA TYR A 122 -6.30 -4.56 -13.38
C TYR A 122 -5.01 -4.01 -14.00
N ILE A 123 -4.29 -4.83 -14.77
CA ILE A 123 -3.11 -4.37 -15.51
C ILE A 123 -3.51 -3.37 -16.60
N ALA A 124 -4.61 -3.58 -17.32
CA ALA A 124 -5.10 -2.64 -18.31
C ALA A 124 -5.45 -1.27 -17.70
N LEU A 125 -6.12 -1.25 -16.55
CA LEU A 125 -6.41 -0.03 -15.79
C LEU A 125 -5.12 0.73 -15.43
N TRP A 126 -4.15 0.04 -14.83
CA TRP A 126 -2.90 0.68 -14.41
C TRP A 126 -1.99 1.07 -15.57
N ARG A 127 -2.06 0.36 -16.70
CA ARG A 127 -1.42 0.80 -17.94
C ARG A 127 -2.00 2.14 -18.40
N TYR A 128 -3.32 2.30 -18.35
CA TYR A 128 -3.97 3.56 -18.71
C TYR A 128 -3.63 4.69 -17.74
N ILE A 129 -3.62 4.44 -16.42
CA ILE A 129 -3.15 5.41 -15.43
C ILE A 129 -1.68 5.79 -15.70
N GLY A 130 -0.83 4.80 -16.01
CA GLY A 130 0.55 5.02 -16.43
C GLY A 130 0.67 5.95 -17.64
N TYR A 131 -0.15 5.72 -18.68
CA TYR A 131 -0.22 6.60 -19.84
C TYR A 131 -0.60 8.04 -19.45
N LEU A 132 -1.64 8.20 -18.63
CA LEU A 132 -2.11 9.52 -18.20
C LEU A 132 -1.05 10.28 -17.39
N VAL A 133 -0.37 9.59 -16.46
CA VAL A 133 0.67 10.20 -15.61
C VAL A 133 1.98 10.48 -16.37
N GLY A 134 2.10 9.98 -17.61
CA GLY A 134 3.25 10.19 -18.49
C GLY A 134 4.38 9.18 -18.30
N CYS A 135 4.07 7.97 -17.82
CA CYS A 135 5.00 6.85 -17.70
C CYS A 135 5.04 6.05 -19.01
N PRO A 136 6.19 5.49 -19.42
CA PRO A 136 6.24 4.47 -20.48
C PRO A 136 5.34 3.27 -20.16
N THR A 137 4.68 2.71 -21.18
CA THR A 137 3.58 1.73 -20.98
C THR A 137 3.74 0.42 -21.73
N GLU A 138 4.76 0.29 -22.58
CA GLU A 138 5.10 -0.91 -23.34
C GLU A 138 5.32 -2.14 -22.46
N HIS A 139 5.84 -1.92 -21.25
CA HIS A 139 6.06 -2.96 -20.26
C HIS A 139 4.78 -3.39 -19.52
N PHE A 140 3.68 -2.66 -19.67
CA PHE A 140 2.39 -2.97 -19.05
C PHE A 140 1.33 -3.43 -20.07
N GLU A 141 1.74 -3.68 -21.32
CA GLU A 141 0.85 -4.17 -22.38
C GLU A 141 0.18 -5.51 -22.07
N THR A 142 0.90 -6.38 -21.37
CA THR A 142 0.38 -7.68 -20.93
C THR A 142 0.77 -7.93 -19.47
N PRO A 143 0.01 -8.78 -18.74
CA PRO A 143 0.37 -9.18 -17.39
C PRO A 143 1.78 -9.76 -17.28
N GLU A 144 2.22 -10.55 -18.26
CA GLU A 144 3.54 -11.19 -18.27
C GLU A 144 4.66 -10.15 -18.40
N LYS A 145 4.49 -9.13 -19.23
CA LYS A 145 5.45 -8.02 -19.34
C LYS A 145 5.50 -7.21 -18.04
N ALA A 146 4.34 -6.91 -17.45
CA ALA A 146 4.26 -6.14 -16.20
C ALA A 146 4.93 -6.89 -15.04
N LYS A 147 4.73 -8.21 -14.98
CA LYS A 147 5.38 -9.10 -14.01
C LYS A 147 6.89 -9.10 -14.19
N ARG A 148 7.40 -9.30 -15.42
CA ARG A 148 8.85 -9.33 -15.71
C ARG A 148 9.54 -8.01 -15.33
N LEU A 149 8.94 -6.88 -15.72
CA LEU A 149 9.46 -5.56 -15.35
C LEU A 149 9.54 -5.44 -13.82
N THR A 150 8.46 -5.76 -13.13
CA THR A 150 8.37 -5.61 -11.67
C THR A 150 9.34 -6.54 -10.94
N GLU A 151 9.49 -7.79 -11.37
CA GLU A 151 10.49 -8.72 -10.81
C GLU A 151 11.92 -8.19 -11.00
N SER A 152 12.21 -7.61 -12.16
CA SER A 152 13.51 -6.99 -12.43
C SER A 152 13.76 -5.79 -11.52
N LEU A 153 12.76 -4.90 -11.37
CA LEU A 153 12.87 -3.73 -10.50
C LEU A 153 13.02 -4.10 -9.02
N LEU A 154 12.29 -5.13 -8.57
CA LEU A 154 12.42 -5.65 -7.20
C LEU A 154 13.85 -6.17 -6.92
N LEU A 155 14.50 -6.76 -7.92
CA LEU A 155 15.86 -7.29 -7.79
C LEU A 155 16.94 -6.19 -7.82
N TYR A 156 16.80 -5.18 -8.67
CA TYR A 156 17.88 -4.21 -8.94
C TYR A 156 17.70 -2.84 -8.24
N GLU A 157 16.47 -2.42 -7.98
CA GLU A 157 16.20 -1.07 -7.44
C GLU A 157 16.00 -1.05 -5.93
N ILE A 158 15.74 -2.20 -5.29
CA ILE A 158 15.56 -2.29 -3.83
C ILE A 158 16.92 -2.32 -3.15
N ARG A 159 17.39 -1.14 -2.74
CA ARG A 159 18.66 -0.93 -2.02
C ARG A 159 18.45 0.15 -0.93
N PRO A 160 17.94 -0.21 0.25
CA PRO A 160 17.67 0.74 1.33
C PRO A 160 18.87 1.61 1.72
N THR A 161 18.65 2.91 1.91
CA THR A 161 19.64 3.87 2.43
C THR A 161 19.31 4.29 3.87
N ALA A 162 20.15 5.13 4.49
CA ALA A 162 19.82 5.76 5.76
C ALA A 162 18.49 6.55 5.68
N THR A 163 18.26 7.27 4.57
CA THR A 163 17.01 7.96 4.27
C THR A 163 15.83 6.99 4.19
N SER A 164 16.02 5.81 3.59
CA SER A 164 14.98 4.76 3.54
C SER A 164 14.52 4.34 4.93
N LYS A 165 15.46 4.17 5.87
CA LYS A 165 15.17 3.82 7.27
C LYS A 165 14.32 4.89 7.95
N ILE A 166 14.68 6.15 7.76
CA ILE A 166 13.95 7.30 8.31
C ILE A 166 12.50 7.32 7.81
N LEU A 167 12.30 7.29 6.49
CA LEU A 167 10.97 7.37 5.89
C LEU A 167 10.11 6.16 6.27
N ALA A 168 10.68 4.94 6.30
CA ALA A 168 9.96 3.74 6.73
C ALA A 168 9.46 3.86 8.18
N ASN A 169 10.32 4.30 9.09
CA ASN A 169 9.95 4.49 10.49
C ASN A 169 8.97 5.64 10.69
N ASN A 170 9.09 6.75 9.95
CA ASN A 170 8.12 7.84 9.99
C ASN A 170 6.72 7.38 9.55
N ILE A 171 6.61 6.49 8.56
CA ILE A 171 5.32 5.91 8.17
C ILE A 171 4.68 5.16 9.35
N ILE A 172 5.43 4.25 9.99
CA ILE A 172 4.93 3.51 11.16
C ILE A 172 4.50 4.47 12.26
N LYS A 173 5.36 5.43 12.63
CA LYS A 173 5.05 6.43 13.68
C LYS A 173 3.84 7.30 13.36
N SER A 174 3.66 7.68 12.09
CA SER A 174 2.52 8.51 11.67
C SER A 174 1.18 7.78 11.65
N LEU A 175 1.20 6.44 11.64
CA LEU A 175 0.01 5.59 11.62
C LEU A 175 -0.30 4.95 12.97
N GLU A 176 0.70 4.80 13.83
CA GLU A 176 0.54 4.17 15.13
C GLU A 176 -0.49 4.89 15.99
N GLY A 177 -1.45 4.13 16.51
CA GLY A 177 -2.46 4.63 17.42
C GLY A 177 -3.44 5.61 16.75
N GLN A 178 -3.44 5.70 15.41
CA GLN A 178 -4.27 6.65 14.68
C GLN A 178 -5.59 6.03 14.15
N PRO A 179 -6.67 6.82 14.06
CA PRO A 179 -7.93 6.37 13.49
C PRO A 179 -7.82 6.04 11.98
N PRO A 180 -8.71 5.17 11.46
CA PRO A 180 -9.86 4.55 12.16
C PRO A 180 -9.51 3.25 12.89
N GLY A 181 -8.33 2.68 12.64
CA GLY A 181 -7.97 1.34 13.13
C GLY A 181 -7.30 1.31 14.50
N TYR A 182 -6.63 2.40 14.87
CA TYR A 182 -5.81 2.52 16.09
C TYR A 182 -4.82 1.35 16.22
N ALA A 183 -4.12 1.02 15.14
CA ALA A 183 -3.14 -0.06 15.10
C ALA A 183 -1.88 0.32 15.90
N SER A 184 -1.34 -0.60 16.71
CA SER A 184 -0.05 -0.40 17.36
C SER A 184 1.11 -0.40 16.36
N ALA A 185 2.26 0.20 16.71
CA ALA A 185 3.45 0.13 15.87
C ALA A 185 3.92 -1.31 15.65
N ASP A 186 3.80 -2.18 16.65
CA ASP A 186 4.18 -3.58 16.53
C ASP A 186 3.30 -4.34 15.53
N PHE A 187 1.98 -4.09 15.53
CA PHE A 187 1.08 -4.67 14.53
C PHE A 187 1.36 -4.13 13.12
N LEU A 188 1.59 -2.83 12.98
CA LEU A 188 1.98 -2.22 11.70
C LEU A 188 3.31 -2.79 11.19
N THR A 189 4.28 -2.98 12.08
CA THR A 189 5.58 -3.54 11.76
C THR A 189 5.50 -5.02 11.39
N ALA A 190 4.69 -5.80 12.10
CA ALA A 190 4.43 -7.20 11.75
C ALA A 190 3.77 -7.31 10.37
N SER A 191 2.83 -6.41 10.06
CA SER A 191 2.20 -6.31 8.74
C SER A 191 3.20 -5.97 7.64
N ALA A 192 4.09 -5.00 7.89
CA ALA A 192 5.15 -4.62 6.97
C ALA A 192 6.13 -5.78 6.71
N ARG A 193 6.54 -6.51 7.76
CA ARG A 193 7.42 -7.68 7.66
C ARG A 193 6.77 -8.84 6.92
N TRP A 194 5.50 -9.10 7.18
CA TRP A 194 4.74 -10.13 6.49
C TRP A 194 4.65 -9.85 4.98
N LEU A 195 4.39 -8.59 4.60
CA LEU A 195 4.18 -8.21 3.21
C LEU A 195 5.45 -7.94 2.42
N ASN A 196 6.53 -7.51 3.06
CA ASN A 196 7.78 -7.14 2.39
C ASN A 196 8.89 -8.19 2.57
N GLY A 197 8.88 -8.97 3.65
CA GLY A 197 9.94 -9.90 4.03
C GLY A 197 10.81 -9.33 5.15
N ASN A 198 11.42 -10.23 5.95
CA ASN A 198 12.19 -9.82 7.12
C ASN A 198 13.49 -9.09 6.75
N ASP A 199 14.20 -9.56 5.72
CA ASP A 199 15.51 -9.02 5.34
C ASP A 199 15.40 -7.54 4.96
N LEU A 200 14.47 -7.20 4.06
CA LEU A 200 14.20 -5.82 3.69
C LEU A 200 13.76 -4.98 4.89
N CYS A 201 12.94 -5.52 5.78
CA CYS A 201 12.50 -4.79 6.98
C CYS A 201 13.64 -4.57 8.00
N ASP A 202 14.60 -5.49 8.08
CA ASP A 202 15.81 -5.33 8.90
C ASP A 202 16.72 -4.26 8.31
N GLU A 203 16.91 -4.25 6.99
CA GLU A 203 17.65 -3.18 6.29
C GLU A 203 16.96 -1.82 6.41
N LEU A 204 15.63 -1.78 6.51
CA LEU A 204 14.85 -0.57 6.80
C LEU A 204 14.86 -0.18 8.29
N GLY A 205 15.50 -0.97 9.15
CA GLY A 205 15.60 -0.67 10.58
C GLY A 205 14.26 -0.71 11.30
N LEU A 206 13.33 -1.56 10.86
CA LEU A 206 12.06 -1.77 11.56
C LEU A 206 12.27 -2.73 12.75
N SER A 207 11.54 -2.53 13.85
CA SER A 207 11.60 -3.45 15.01
C SER A 207 11.20 -4.87 14.64
N ARG A 208 11.53 -5.86 15.47
CA ARG A 208 11.04 -7.25 15.34
C ARG A 208 9.94 -7.49 16.39
N PRO A 209 8.65 -7.45 16.01
CA PRO A 209 7.54 -7.66 16.93
C PRO A 209 7.49 -9.09 17.45
N SER A 210 6.86 -9.29 18.60
CA SER A 210 6.64 -10.61 19.18
C SER A 210 5.75 -11.50 18.30
N ALA A 211 5.80 -12.82 18.54
CA ALA A 211 4.97 -13.80 17.83
C ALA A 211 3.46 -13.53 17.95
N TYR A 212 3.03 -12.81 19.00
CA TYR A 212 1.66 -12.37 19.17
C TYR A 212 1.18 -11.52 17.97
N TYR A 213 1.97 -10.54 17.54
CA TYR A 213 1.61 -9.67 16.42
C TYR A 213 1.65 -10.39 15.07
N TRP A 214 2.51 -11.40 14.92
CA TRP A 214 2.47 -12.32 13.78
C TRP A 214 1.18 -13.12 13.74
N ALA A 215 0.70 -13.62 14.88
CA ALA A 215 -0.61 -14.27 14.95
C ALA A 215 -1.74 -13.31 14.60
N LEU A 216 -1.69 -12.05 15.04
CA LEU A 216 -2.67 -11.03 14.63
C LEU A 216 -2.63 -10.77 13.12
N MET A 217 -1.44 -10.72 12.50
CA MET A 217 -1.34 -10.57 11.05
C MET A 217 -1.92 -11.78 10.31
N ALA A 218 -1.66 -13.00 10.79
CA ALA A 218 -2.32 -14.21 10.26
C ALA A 218 -3.85 -14.12 10.40
N GLY A 219 -4.35 -13.62 11.53
CA GLY A 219 -5.77 -13.33 11.74
C GLY A 219 -6.35 -12.35 10.72
N GLN A 220 -5.60 -11.31 10.35
CA GLN A 220 -5.98 -10.39 9.30
C GLN A 220 -6.10 -11.09 7.94
N CYS A 221 -5.11 -11.90 7.57
CA CYS A 221 -5.13 -12.66 6.32
C CYS A 221 -6.34 -13.60 6.29
N LEU A 222 -6.57 -14.36 7.35
CA LEU A 222 -7.73 -15.27 7.46
C LEU A 222 -9.05 -14.52 7.33
N PHE A 223 -9.19 -13.38 8.02
CA PHE A 223 -10.38 -12.53 7.93
C PHE A 223 -10.63 -12.10 6.48
N PHE A 224 -9.64 -11.51 5.81
CA PHE A 224 -9.82 -11.00 4.45
C PHE A 224 -9.98 -12.13 3.42
N SER A 225 -9.21 -13.22 3.51
CA SER A 225 -9.37 -14.37 2.61
C SER A 225 -10.74 -14.99 2.74
N PHE A 226 -11.24 -15.20 3.98
CA PHE A 226 -12.59 -15.72 4.21
C PHE A 226 -13.63 -14.86 3.47
N PHE A 227 -13.68 -13.55 3.74
CA PHE A 227 -14.65 -12.69 3.09
C PHE A 227 -14.44 -12.59 1.57
N CYS A 228 -13.21 -12.47 1.09
CA CYS A 228 -12.94 -12.42 -0.35
C CYS A 228 -13.49 -13.65 -1.06
N TYR A 229 -13.22 -14.85 -0.56
CA TYR A 229 -13.68 -16.09 -1.20
C TYR A 229 -15.18 -16.33 -1.01
N THR A 230 -15.74 -16.07 0.17
CA THR A 230 -17.20 -16.22 0.41
C THR A 230 -18.02 -15.32 -0.51
N TYR A 231 -17.67 -14.03 -0.61
CA TYR A 231 -18.39 -13.12 -1.49
C TYR A 231 -18.19 -13.46 -2.97
N ARG A 232 -16.99 -13.91 -3.34
CA ARG A 232 -16.66 -14.36 -4.70
C ARG A 232 -17.42 -15.61 -5.13
N SER A 233 -17.87 -16.47 -4.21
CA SER A 233 -18.66 -17.66 -4.52
C SER A 233 -20.01 -17.35 -5.16
N VAL A 234 -20.56 -16.14 -4.92
CA VAL A 234 -21.87 -15.73 -5.44
C VAL A 234 -21.75 -14.37 -6.14
N PRO A 235 -21.89 -14.30 -7.48
CA PRO A 235 -21.66 -13.06 -8.23
C PRO A 235 -22.45 -11.84 -7.75
N SER A 236 -23.69 -12.04 -7.29
CA SER A 236 -24.52 -10.94 -6.77
C SER A 236 -24.03 -10.41 -5.42
N TRP A 237 -23.46 -11.26 -4.57
CA TRP A 237 -22.87 -10.87 -3.30
C TRP A 237 -21.59 -10.07 -3.54
N ASP A 238 -20.74 -10.54 -4.45
CA ASP A 238 -19.50 -9.86 -4.80
C ASP A 238 -19.77 -8.44 -5.33
N ARG A 239 -20.71 -8.29 -6.28
CA ARG A 239 -21.11 -6.98 -6.82
C ARG A 239 -21.62 -6.03 -5.73
N LYS A 240 -22.53 -6.51 -4.86
CA LYS A 240 -23.06 -5.70 -3.74
C LYS A 240 -21.97 -5.28 -2.76
N LYS A 241 -21.05 -6.20 -2.42
CA LYS A 241 -19.89 -5.90 -1.56
C LYS A 241 -19.00 -4.84 -2.20
N ILE A 242 -18.68 -4.98 -3.50
CA ILE A 242 -17.82 -4.02 -4.22
C ILE A 242 -18.42 -2.61 -4.19
N GLU A 243 -19.71 -2.47 -4.54
CA GLU A 243 -20.38 -1.17 -4.51
C GLU A 243 -20.43 -0.56 -3.10
N MET A 244 -20.73 -1.37 -2.09
CA MET A 244 -20.71 -0.94 -0.69
C MET A 244 -19.31 -0.50 -0.24
N LEU A 245 -18.27 -1.29 -0.54
CA LEU A 245 -16.90 -0.99 -0.14
C LEU A 245 -16.33 0.24 -0.84
N LYS A 246 -16.66 0.46 -2.13
CA LYS A 246 -16.30 1.69 -2.85
C LYS A 246 -16.84 2.93 -2.12
N GLY A 247 -18.13 2.91 -1.79
CA GLY A 247 -18.77 4.00 -1.05
C GLY A 247 -18.17 4.18 0.35
N LEU A 248 -18.02 3.08 1.11
CA LEU A 248 -17.50 3.11 2.47
C LEU A 248 -16.06 3.63 2.53
N PHE A 249 -15.16 3.14 1.66
CA PHE A 249 -13.77 3.61 1.64
C PHE A 249 -13.67 5.07 1.23
N TYR A 250 -14.47 5.53 0.26
CA TYR A 250 -14.51 6.95 -0.10
C TYR A 250 -14.97 7.81 1.09
N GLN A 251 -16.01 7.38 1.80
CA GLN A 251 -16.51 8.08 2.98
C GLN A 251 -15.45 8.13 4.10
N ILE A 252 -14.74 7.03 4.37
CA ILE A 252 -13.70 6.97 5.41
C ILE A 252 -12.52 7.88 5.04
N ILE A 253 -12.05 7.81 3.80
CA ILE A 253 -10.82 8.50 3.37
C ILE A 253 -11.08 9.99 3.12
N VAL A 254 -12.17 10.33 2.42
CA VAL A 254 -12.43 11.71 2.00
C VAL A 254 -13.26 12.45 3.04
N HIS A 255 -14.42 11.91 3.42
CA HIS A 255 -15.41 12.66 4.20
C HIS A 255 -15.28 12.53 5.71
N SER A 256 -14.57 11.53 6.22
CA SER A 256 -14.43 11.38 7.67
C SER A 256 -13.57 12.49 8.27
N LYS A 257 -13.89 12.88 9.51
CA LYS A 257 -13.09 13.83 10.31
C LYS A 257 -11.63 13.39 10.54
N TYR A 258 -11.36 12.10 10.32
CA TYR A 258 -10.05 11.48 10.49
C TYR A 258 -9.30 11.28 9.16
N GLY A 259 -9.95 11.49 8.02
CA GLY A 259 -9.38 11.45 6.68
C GLY A 259 -9.07 12.85 6.17
N LEU A 260 -9.58 13.19 4.98
CA LEU A 260 -9.42 14.51 4.36
C LEU A 260 -10.50 15.55 4.76
N LYS A 261 -11.30 15.25 5.78
CA LYS A 261 -12.27 16.19 6.40
C LYS A 261 -13.29 16.78 5.42
N GLY A 262 -13.64 16.03 4.38
CA GLY A 262 -14.60 16.45 3.35
C GLY A 262 -14.00 17.28 2.23
N GLU A 263 -12.71 17.63 2.30
CA GLU A 263 -12.02 18.36 1.26
C GLU A 263 -11.24 17.40 0.36
N GLU A 264 -11.74 17.21 -0.86
CA GLU A 264 -11.00 16.41 -1.84
C GLU A 264 -9.64 17.05 -2.13
N THR A 265 -8.58 16.25 -2.07
CA THR A 265 -7.26 16.74 -2.46
C THR A 265 -7.25 17.16 -3.92
N ARG A 266 -6.73 18.36 -4.15
CA ARG A 266 -6.45 18.89 -5.49
C ARG A 266 -4.98 18.75 -5.86
N PHE A 267 -4.21 18.03 -5.05
CA PHE A 267 -2.76 17.87 -5.19
C PHE A 267 -2.05 19.23 -5.30
N ASP A 268 -2.50 20.19 -4.49
CA ASP A 268 -1.87 21.51 -4.42
C ASP A 268 -0.40 21.35 -4.05
N PHE A 269 0.45 22.25 -4.53
CA PHE A 269 1.89 22.22 -4.34
C PHE A 269 2.29 22.66 -2.90
N LYS A 270 1.75 21.97 -1.88
CA LYS A 270 1.92 22.31 -0.45
C LYS A 270 3.32 21.95 0.07
N TYR A 271 3.90 20.89 -0.48
CA TYR A 271 5.18 20.31 -0.05
C TYR A 271 6.27 20.67 -1.05
N VAL A 272 6.65 21.95 -1.05
CA VAL A 272 7.60 22.52 -2.00
C VAL A 272 9.03 22.19 -1.56
N PRO A 273 9.87 21.59 -2.43
CA PRO A 273 11.28 21.43 -2.13
C PRO A 273 11.98 22.78 -1.93
N GLU A 274 12.72 22.90 -0.83
CA GLU A 274 13.62 24.00 -0.46
C GLU A 274 14.94 23.44 0.09
N TYR A 275 15.95 24.31 0.29
CA TYR A 275 17.29 23.86 0.72
C TYR A 275 17.31 23.17 2.08
N SER A 276 16.45 23.59 3.01
CA SER A 276 16.29 22.99 4.34
C SER A 276 15.29 21.83 4.35
N THR A 277 14.57 21.61 3.25
CA THR A 277 13.57 20.55 3.16
C THR A 277 14.26 19.20 2.99
N ILE A 278 14.51 18.55 4.12
CA ILE A 278 14.83 17.14 4.17
C ILE A 278 13.97 16.48 5.24
N THR A 279 13.43 15.31 4.93
CA THR A 279 12.62 14.56 5.87
C THR A 279 13.52 13.92 6.91
N GLU A 280 13.43 14.41 8.14
CA GLU A 280 14.15 13.86 9.30
C GLU A 280 13.30 12.83 10.05
N LEU A 281 13.94 12.07 10.96
CA LEU A 281 13.23 11.15 11.83
C LEU A 281 12.42 11.94 12.86
N GLY A 282 11.10 11.79 12.84
CA GLY A 282 10.22 12.51 13.74
C GLY A 282 9.71 11.66 14.90
N GLU A 283 9.15 12.32 15.90
CA GLU A 283 8.21 11.72 16.87
C GLU A 283 6.77 12.03 16.45
N CYS A 284 5.80 11.25 16.93
CA CYS A 284 4.38 11.53 16.71
C CYS A 284 3.84 12.28 17.92
N GLU A 285 3.37 13.51 17.71
CA GLU A 285 2.82 14.39 18.75
C GLU A 285 1.31 14.15 18.99
N GLU A 286 0.65 13.31 18.17
CA GLU A 286 -0.79 13.05 18.27
C GLU A 286 -1.13 12.04 19.39
N GLU A 287 -2.23 12.30 20.10
CA GLU A 287 -2.70 11.46 21.22
C GLU A 287 -3.08 10.05 20.72
N LYS A 288 -2.43 9.02 21.26
CA LYS A 288 -2.62 7.63 20.83
C LYS A 288 -3.72 6.95 21.64
N ALA A 289 -4.63 6.25 20.96
CA ALA A 289 -5.63 5.45 21.68
C ALA A 289 -5.00 4.25 22.40
N SER A 290 -5.56 3.89 23.55
CA SER A 290 -5.16 2.70 24.34
C SER A 290 -5.70 1.38 23.78
N HIS A 291 -6.64 1.42 22.84
CA HIS A 291 -7.34 0.25 22.33
C HIS A 291 -7.35 0.19 20.81
N SER A 292 -6.99 -0.98 20.26
CA SER A 292 -6.98 -1.23 18.81
C SER A 292 -8.19 -2.04 18.35
N TYR A 293 -9.01 -1.45 17.45
CA TYR A 293 -10.14 -2.15 16.84
C TYR A 293 -9.69 -3.24 15.87
N VAL A 294 -8.65 -2.95 15.09
CA VAL A 294 -8.12 -3.87 14.07
C VAL A 294 -7.51 -5.10 14.73
N GLU A 295 -6.70 -4.91 15.78
CA GLU A 295 -6.07 -6.04 16.49
C GLU A 295 -7.11 -6.89 17.21
N ARG A 296 -8.14 -6.30 17.82
CA ARG A 296 -9.25 -7.05 18.42
C ARG A 296 -9.99 -7.90 17.39
N ARG A 297 -10.31 -7.35 16.22
CA ARG A 297 -10.92 -8.09 15.11
C ARG A 297 -10.03 -9.26 14.68
N ASN A 298 -8.75 -9.00 14.48
CA ASN A 298 -7.78 -10.00 14.01
C ASN A 298 -7.58 -11.12 15.04
N ARG A 299 -7.50 -10.79 16.33
CA ARG A 299 -7.47 -11.77 17.42
C ARG A 299 -8.69 -12.67 17.38
N ASN A 300 -9.89 -12.09 17.23
CA ASN A 300 -11.12 -12.88 17.14
C ASN A 300 -11.11 -13.80 15.92
N ALA A 301 -10.59 -13.34 14.77
CA ALA A 301 -10.46 -14.17 13.57
C ALA A 301 -9.54 -15.39 13.80
N VAL A 302 -8.40 -15.21 14.48
CA VAL A 302 -7.52 -16.33 14.87
C VAL A 302 -8.26 -17.31 15.77
N LEU A 303 -8.91 -16.82 16.82
CA LEU A 303 -9.63 -17.66 17.78
C LEU A 303 -10.74 -18.47 17.11
N ILE A 304 -11.49 -17.85 16.20
CA ILE A 304 -12.52 -18.53 15.41
C ILE A 304 -11.88 -19.62 14.52
N ALA A 305 -10.79 -19.31 13.81
CA ALA A 305 -10.12 -20.28 12.95
C ALA A 305 -9.56 -21.48 13.74
N VAL A 306 -8.93 -21.23 14.89
CA VAL A 306 -8.46 -22.28 15.80
C VAL A 306 -9.61 -23.13 16.31
N GLY A 307 -10.74 -22.50 16.69
CA GLY A 307 -11.94 -23.21 17.13
C GLY A 307 -12.53 -24.10 16.04
N VAL A 308 -12.66 -23.58 14.81
CA VAL A 308 -13.17 -24.34 13.65
C VAL A 308 -12.27 -25.53 13.33
N MET A 309 -10.94 -25.33 13.30
CA MET A 309 -9.99 -26.43 13.07
C MET A 309 -10.02 -27.47 14.19
N GLY A 310 -10.12 -27.04 15.45
CA GLY A 310 -10.20 -27.94 16.61
C GLY A 310 -11.46 -28.81 16.59
N VAL A 311 -12.63 -28.20 16.35
CA VAL A 311 -13.90 -28.92 16.21
C VAL A 311 -13.86 -29.85 14.99
N GLY A 312 -13.40 -29.35 13.84
CA GLY A 312 -13.30 -30.15 12.62
C GLY A 312 -12.37 -31.36 12.77
N GLY A 313 -11.21 -31.17 13.40
CA GLY A 313 -10.27 -32.25 13.73
C GLY A 313 -10.87 -33.26 14.70
N TRP A 314 -11.59 -32.79 15.72
CA TRP A 314 -12.29 -33.68 16.66
C TRP A 314 -13.40 -34.50 15.98
N VAL A 315 -14.21 -33.87 15.13
CA VAL A 315 -15.24 -34.57 14.34
C VAL A 315 -14.60 -35.59 13.41
N ALA A 316 -13.56 -35.21 12.67
CA ALA A 316 -12.83 -36.13 11.79
C ALA A 316 -12.26 -37.32 12.56
N TRP A 317 -11.63 -37.08 13.72
CA TRP A 317 -11.12 -38.12 14.61
C TRP A 317 -12.23 -39.06 15.10
N ARG A 318 -13.39 -38.52 15.48
CA ARG A 318 -14.55 -39.31 15.91
C ARG A 318 -15.13 -40.16 14.79
N VAL A 319 -15.23 -39.61 13.59
CA VAL A 319 -15.72 -40.33 12.40
C VAL A 319 -14.76 -41.44 12.02
N VAL A 320 -13.46 -41.15 11.87
CA VAL A 320 -12.43 -42.14 11.55
C VAL A 320 -12.35 -43.22 12.63
N GLY A 321 -12.32 -42.85 13.91
CA GLY A 321 -12.32 -43.80 15.02
C GLY A 321 -13.62 -44.60 15.17
N GLY A 322 -14.72 -44.13 14.59
CA GLY A 322 -15.98 -44.88 14.44
C GLY A 322 -15.89 -45.90 13.32
N PHE A 323 -15.38 -45.50 12.15
CA PHE A 323 -15.14 -46.41 11.03
C PHE A 323 -14.13 -47.51 11.37
N VAL A 324 -13.02 -47.19 12.02
CA VAL A 324 -12.02 -48.18 12.45
C VAL A 324 -12.65 -49.21 13.40
N ARG A 325 -13.50 -48.78 14.34
CA ARG A 325 -14.23 -49.67 15.26
C ARG A 325 -15.38 -50.46 14.62
N ALA A 326 -15.79 -50.10 13.40
CA ALA A 326 -16.81 -50.83 12.65
C ALA A 326 -16.20 -51.85 11.68
N ILE A 327 -14.90 -51.71 11.37
CA ILE A 327 -14.15 -52.58 10.45
C ILE A 327 -13.38 -53.68 11.20
N TRP A 328 -13.01 -53.43 12.45
CA TRP A 328 -12.33 -54.37 13.36
C TRP A 328 -13.22 -54.73 14.54
#